data_AF-A0A2G9FP66-F1
#
_entry.id   AF-A0A2G9FP66-F1
#
_cell.length_a   1.000
_cell.length_b   1.000
_cell.length_c   1.000
_cell.angle_alpha   90.00
_cell.angle_beta   90.00
_cell.angle_gamma   90.00
#
_symmetry.space_group_name_H-M   'P 1'
#
loop_
_entity.id
_entity.type
_entity.pdbx_description
1 polymer ?
#
loop_
_entity_poly.entity_id
_entity_poly.type
_entity_poly.pdbx_seq_one_letter_code
_entity_poly.pdbx_strand_id
1 'polypeptide(L)'
;MDKTLKEKIIDSTFEGLDKVIENEYKHHPNENSYSLCRLQEGYNDYLKIIFRKGKIDYYKYDFNWDRSPDLKIACEELKEVKKDDFSKEIIPEIKSKFEKIFFKYEDSFIFRYKFLLILEFEGEKDLLKDRAYKEDFNLKNEPRKEELKAKMEKYIQEVIFEEKKAIRDDRECYIFCRNLLDFDLMGYSEKRLIEIIEKGLQTMKSVKNKKLEKEFKYSMNYQLQKWANGTFLMMETEKVTEEQIELYIYKALFQIKYGTYSHDTKNGCDDLKNAMDKYHSEKAKQYLEKGTGALSDELIYYKDENLECKANDVLATVNIKIKNEVALSYEKALDFIINLLSNGFPHSYAIKFSSKSEKEFLNIKGLAKSSTHRFFRRILDFPELYDKLKIYAKTAMKEFEWYQDLSEEGKKGCLPGSYAVFGLGLYNEKYFPLIEEYYSKVDDEHQLVHQYFIEALIDRYGVTEKSLPIIFEGFLSGQFDKVFKNLAKLMKDEENKKLLIKELENFDKYEKETILYSIWGNK
;
A
#
# COMPACT_ATOMS: atom_id res chain seq x y z
N MET A 1 -42.80 -5.53 -31.40
CA MET A 1 -42.40 -6.92 -31.15
C MET A 1 -43.63 -7.80 -30.90
N ASP A 2 -43.53 -9.13 -31.05
CA ASP A 2 -44.59 -10.05 -30.60
C ASP A 2 -44.77 -9.96 -29.07
N LYS A 3 -46.03 -9.87 -28.62
CA LYS A 3 -46.37 -9.67 -27.21
C LYS A 3 -45.95 -10.88 -26.37
N THR A 4 -46.11 -12.09 -26.90
CA THR A 4 -45.73 -13.32 -26.21
C THR A 4 -44.20 -13.46 -26.10
N LEU A 5 -43.46 -13.11 -27.16
CA LEU A 5 -41.99 -13.05 -27.10
C LEU A 5 -41.49 -12.08 -26.02
N LYS A 6 -42.09 -10.89 -25.95
CA LYS A 6 -41.77 -9.87 -24.96
C LYS A 6 -41.95 -10.38 -23.53
N GLU A 7 -43.13 -10.90 -23.21
CA GLU A 7 -43.48 -11.36 -21.86
C GLU A 7 -42.50 -12.43 -21.37
N LYS A 8 -42.15 -13.40 -22.23
CA LYS A 8 -41.18 -14.45 -21.89
C LYS A 8 -39.79 -13.90 -21.54
N ILE A 9 -39.27 -12.94 -22.29
CA ILE A 9 -37.95 -12.34 -22.00
C ILE A 9 -37.98 -11.61 -20.66
N ILE A 10 -39.06 -10.86 -20.39
CA ILE A 10 -39.25 -10.18 -19.12
C ILE A 10 -39.31 -11.20 -17.99
N ASP A 11 -40.09 -12.28 -18.13
CA ASP A 11 -40.22 -13.31 -17.11
C ASP A 11 -38.89 -14.02 -16.83
N SER A 12 -38.13 -14.40 -17.87
CA SER A 12 -36.77 -14.96 -17.71
C SER A 12 -35.81 -13.97 -17.04
N THR A 13 -35.99 -12.67 -17.27
CA THR A 13 -35.18 -11.63 -16.60
C THR A 13 -35.47 -11.59 -15.10
N PHE A 14 -36.75 -11.61 -14.73
CA PHE A 14 -37.12 -11.55 -13.31
C PHE A 14 -36.91 -12.87 -12.59
N GLU A 15 -36.99 -14.02 -13.27
CA GLU A 15 -36.55 -15.31 -12.71
C GLU A 15 -35.06 -15.27 -12.31
N GLY A 16 -34.22 -14.66 -13.15
CA GLY A 16 -32.81 -14.47 -12.84
C GLY A 16 -32.59 -13.53 -11.67
N LEU A 17 -33.32 -12.40 -11.62
CA LEU A 17 -33.24 -11.47 -10.51
C LEU A 17 -33.70 -12.10 -9.18
N ASP A 18 -34.79 -12.87 -9.19
CA ASP A 18 -35.29 -13.57 -8.01
C ASP A 18 -34.22 -14.54 -7.48
N LYS A 19 -33.54 -15.29 -8.36
CA LYS A 19 -32.41 -16.15 -7.98
C LYS A 19 -31.24 -15.35 -7.40
N VAL A 20 -30.93 -14.17 -7.94
CA VAL A 20 -29.91 -13.28 -7.36
C VAL A 20 -30.30 -12.89 -5.93
N ILE A 21 -31.54 -12.45 -5.71
CA ILE A 21 -32.05 -12.05 -4.39
C ILE A 21 -32.08 -13.24 -3.43
N GLU A 22 -32.58 -14.40 -3.86
CA GLU A 22 -32.58 -15.63 -3.05
C GLU A 22 -31.17 -16.03 -2.61
N ASN A 23 -30.19 -15.89 -3.51
CA ASN A 23 -28.80 -16.17 -3.17
C ASN A 23 -28.28 -15.22 -2.10
N GLU A 24 -28.64 -13.94 -2.12
CA GLU A 24 -28.26 -13.00 -1.04
C GLU A 24 -28.82 -13.46 0.32
N TYR A 25 -30.09 -13.89 0.38
CA TYR A 25 -30.67 -14.46 1.61
C TYR A 25 -29.99 -15.75 2.06
N LYS A 26 -29.52 -16.60 1.14
CA LYS A 26 -28.78 -17.82 1.47
C LYS A 26 -27.41 -17.52 2.07
N HIS A 27 -26.70 -16.51 1.54
CA HIS A 27 -25.38 -16.12 2.04
C HIS A 27 -25.45 -15.32 3.36
N HIS A 28 -26.57 -14.64 3.61
CA HIS A 28 -26.78 -13.79 4.79
C HIS A 28 -28.04 -14.19 5.58
N PRO A 29 -28.06 -15.40 6.17
CA PRO A 29 -29.23 -15.87 6.91
C PRO A 29 -29.48 -14.99 8.14
N ASN A 30 -30.75 -14.59 8.34
CA ASN A 30 -31.21 -13.75 9.45
C ASN A 30 -30.61 -12.34 9.52
N GLU A 31 -30.02 -11.85 8.44
CA GLU A 31 -29.54 -10.46 8.38
C GLU A 31 -30.71 -9.50 8.28
N ASN A 32 -30.61 -8.37 9.00
CA ASN A 32 -31.49 -7.21 8.88
C ASN A 32 -30.65 -5.95 8.66
N SER A 33 -31.27 -4.90 8.10
CA SER A 33 -30.67 -3.57 7.97
C SER A 33 -30.05 -3.15 9.31
N TYR A 34 -28.78 -2.75 9.27
CA TYR A 34 -27.96 -2.33 10.42
C TYR A 34 -27.65 -3.38 11.50
N SER A 35 -27.99 -4.66 11.32
CA SER A 35 -27.82 -5.69 12.36
C SER A 35 -26.35 -6.11 12.51
N LEU A 36 -25.73 -6.59 11.43
CA LEU A 36 -24.32 -6.95 11.40
C LEU A 36 -23.40 -5.76 11.14
N CYS A 37 -23.88 -4.52 11.05
CA CYS A 37 -23.03 -3.32 11.00
C CYS A 37 -23.90 -2.09 11.24
N ARG A 38 -23.54 -1.25 12.21
CA ARG A 38 -24.38 -0.09 12.60
C ARG A 38 -24.59 0.95 11.50
N LEU A 39 -23.80 0.86 10.44
CA LEU A 39 -23.71 1.82 9.34
C LEU A 39 -24.07 1.21 7.98
N GLN A 40 -24.54 -0.03 7.96
CA GLN A 40 -24.89 -0.71 6.72
C GLN A 40 -26.39 -0.98 6.65
N GLU A 41 -27.06 -0.16 5.85
CA GLU A 41 -28.47 -0.30 5.55
C GLU A 41 -28.71 -1.52 4.65
N GLY A 42 -27.86 -1.72 3.63
CA GLY A 42 -27.95 -2.87 2.73
C GLY A 42 -26.64 -3.25 2.04
N TYR A 43 -26.68 -4.29 1.22
CA TYR A 43 -25.49 -4.88 0.60
C TYR A 43 -25.26 -4.43 -0.83
N ASN A 44 -26.30 -4.47 -1.67
CA ASN A 44 -26.17 -4.35 -3.11
C ASN A 44 -26.53 -2.93 -3.57
N ASP A 45 -25.62 -2.30 -4.32
CA ASP A 45 -25.81 -1.00 -5.00
C ASP A 45 -25.55 -1.07 -6.51
N TYR A 46 -25.38 -2.27 -7.06
CA TYR A 46 -25.05 -2.47 -8.46
C TYR A 46 -25.62 -3.79 -8.99
N LEU A 47 -26.14 -3.77 -10.21
CA LEU A 47 -26.41 -4.96 -11.01
C LEU A 47 -26.26 -4.64 -12.48
N LYS A 48 -25.47 -5.43 -13.18
CA LYS A 48 -25.40 -5.39 -14.64
C LYS A 48 -26.02 -6.66 -15.23
N ILE A 49 -26.94 -6.49 -16.17
CA ILE A 49 -27.62 -7.57 -16.88
C ILE A 49 -27.24 -7.47 -18.36
N ILE A 50 -26.59 -8.50 -18.89
CA ILE A 50 -26.21 -8.60 -20.29
C ILE A 50 -27.09 -9.61 -21.00
N PHE A 51 -27.85 -9.14 -21.97
CA PHE A 51 -28.70 -9.91 -22.86
C PHE A 51 -27.89 -10.35 -24.07
N ARG A 52 -27.69 -11.66 -24.23
CA ARG A 52 -26.97 -12.27 -25.34
C ARG A 52 -27.88 -13.27 -26.05
N LYS A 53 -27.56 -13.64 -27.29
CA LYS A 53 -28.33 -14.67 -28.00
C LYS A 53 -28.44 -15.96 -27.19
N GLY A 54 -29.67 -16.32 -26.82
CA GLY A 54 -29.99 -17.53 -26.07
C GLY A 54 -29.82 -17.45 -24.55
N LYS A 55 -29.38 -16.32 -23.97
CA LYS A 55 -29.10 -16.24 -22.53
C LYS A 55 -29.04 -14.84 -21.94
N ILE A 56 -29.23 -14.75 -20.63
CA ILE A 56 -29.10 -13.55 -19.82
C ILE A 56 -28.00 -13.80 -18.78
N ASP A 57 -26.99 -12.94 -18.77
CA ASP A 57 -25.84 -13.00 -17.88
C ASP A 57 -25.94 -11.86 -16.83
N TYR A 58 -25.85 -12.17 -15.53
CA TYR A 58 -25.94 -11.20 -14.43
C TYR A 58 -24.58 -11.01 -13.76
N TYR A 59 -24.25 -9.75 -13.44
CA TYR A 59 -23.01 -9.35 -12.77
C TYR A 59 -23.35 -8.45 -11.58
N LYS A 60 -23.00 -8.86 -10.37
CA LYS A 60 -23.28 -8.15 -9.11
C LYS A 60 -22.20 -7.14 -8.73
N TYR A 61 -21.06 -7.17 -9.43
CA TYR A 61 -19.93 -6.30 -9.16
C TYR A 61 -19.41 -5.66 -10.44
N ASP A 62 -18.97 -4.41 -10.33
CA ASP A 62 -18.30 -3.69 -11.42
C ASP A 62 -16.78 -4.00 -11.42
N PHE A 63 -16.44 -5.25 -11.73
CA PHE A 63 -15.04 -5.70 -11.84
C PHE A 63 -14.65 -5.91 -13.31
N ASN A 64 -13.62 -5.17 -13.76
CA ASN A 64 -13.14 -5.26 -15.16
C ASN A 64 -12.31 -6.51 -15.49
N TRP A 65 -11.90 -7.31 -14.49
CA TRP A 65 -10.97 -8.43 -14.67
C TRP A 65 -11.65 -9.81 -14.69
N ASP A 66 -12.75 -10.00 -13.95
CA ASP A 66 -13.59 -11.19 -14.08
C ASP A 66 -14.70 -10.95 -15.09
N ARG A 67 -14.68 -11.71 -16.18
CA ARG A 67 -15.70 -11.65 -17.25
C ARG A 67 -16.77 -12.72 -17.08
N SER A 68 -16.73 -13.48 -16.00
CA SER A 68 -17.70 -14.53 -15.70
C SER A 68 -18.91 -13.90 -15.01
N PRO A 69 -20.13 -14.17 -15.48
CA PRO A 69 -21.32 -13.71 -14.77
C PRO A 69 -21.53 -14.54 -13.51
N ASP A 70 -22.04 -13.88 -12.47
CA ASP A 70 -22.48 -14.49 -11.21
C ASP A 70 -23.65 -15.46 -11.41
N LEU A 71 -24.50 -15.20 -12.40
CA LEU A 71 -25.63 -16.04 -12.76
C LEU A 71 -25.87 -16.02 -14.28
N LYS A 72 -26.24 -17.18 -14.83
CA LYS A 72 -26.65 -17.34 -16.23
C LYS A 72 -28.04 -17.95 -16.28
N ILE A 73 -28.92 -17.35 -17.08
CA ILE A 73 -30.27 -17.87 -17.36
C ILE A 73 -30.38 -18.11 -18.86
N ALA A 74 -30.86 -19.28 -19.25
CA ALA A 74 -31.18 -19.57 -20.65
C ALA A 74 -32.43 -18.78 -21.06
N CYS A 75 -32.39 -18.13 -22.22
CA CYS A 75 -33.48 -17.37 -22.79
C CYS A 75 -33.37 -17.41 -24.31
N GLU A 76 -33.91 -18.47 -24.90
CA GLU A 76 -33.81 -18.77 -26.34
C GLU A 76 -34.51 -17.70 -27.19
N GLU A 77 -35.54 -17.09 -26.64
CA GLU A 77 -36.30 -15.97 -27.18
C GLU A 77 -35.41 -14.78 -27.60
N LEU A 78 -34.28 -14.56 -26.92
CA LEU A 78 -33.34 -13.50 -27.28
C LEU A 78 -32.69 -13.68 -28.66
N LYS A 79 -32.75 -14.88 -29.26
CA LYS A 79 -32.26 -15.11 -30.63
C LYS A 79 -33.09 -14.37 -31.68
N GLU A 80 -34.35 -14.07 -31.37
CA GLU A 80 -35.32 -13.45 -32.28
C GLU A 80 -35.46 -11.93 -32.08
N VAL A 81 -34.81 -11.39 -31.04
CA VAL A 81 -34.93 -9.98 -30.64
C VAL A 81 -33.96 -9.11 -31.42
N LYS A 82 -34.47 -7.99 -31.94
CA LYS A 82 -33.65 -6.93 -32.54
C LYS A 82 -33.39 -5.82 -31.52
N LYS A 83 -32.27 -5.11 -31.70
CA LYS A 83 -31.84 -4.01 -30.85
C LYS A 83 -32.93 -2.93 -30.65
N ASP A 84 -33.59 -2.52 -31.73
CA ASP A 84 -34.62 -1.48 -31.67
C ASP A 84 -35.83 -1.91 -30.84
N ASP A 85 -36.29 -3.15 -31.02
CA ASP A 85 -37.38 -3.73 -30.22
C ASP A 85 -36.99 -3.87 -28.75
N PHE A 86 -35.75 -4.29 -28.47
CA PHE A 86 -35.20 -4.38 -27.12
C PHE A 86 -35.21 -3.01 -26.42
N SER A 87 -34.66 -1.98 -27.07
CA SER A 87 -34.57 -0.63 -26.52
C SER A 87 -35.95 0.02 -26.30
N LYS A 88 -36.89 -0.15 -27.23
CA LYS A 88 -38.21 0.52 -27.19
C LYS A 88 -39.24 -0.19 -26.33
N GLU A 89 -39.22 -1.52 -26.28
CA GLU A 89 -40.31 -2.29 -25.68
C GLU A 89 -39.89 -3.05 -24.42
N ILE A 90 -38.68 -3.63 -24.38
CA ILE A 90 -38.21 -4.48 -23.27
C ILE A 90 -37.64 -3.64 -22.14
N ILE A 91 -36.71 -2.73 -22.45
CA ILE A 91 -35.99 -1.92 -21.46
C ILE A 91 -36.93 -1.12 -20.54
N PRO A 92 -37.94 -0.38 -21.05
CA PRO A 92 -38.84 0.38 -20.17
C PRO A 92 -39.62 -0.50 -19.20
N GLU A 93 -39.96 -1.73 -19.61
CA GLU A 93 -40.69 -2.67 -18.76
C GLU A 93 -39.79 -3.28 -17.68
N ILE A 94 -38.55 -3.66 -18.01
CA ILE A 94 -37.56 -4.11 -17.02
C ILE A 94 -37.33 -3.00 -16.00
N LYS A 95 -37.12 -1.76 -16.45
CA LYS A 95 -36.93 -0.61 -15.56
C LYS A 95 -38.10 -0.46 -14.59
N SER A 96 -39.34 -0.41 -15.10
CA SER A 96 -40.52 -0.21 -14.27
C SER A 96 -40.74 -1.34 -13.27
N LYS A 97 -40.53 -2.60 -13.66
CA LYS A 97 -40.65 -3.75 -12.75
C LYS A 97 -39.51 -3.77 -11.73
N PHE A 98 -38.27 -3.47 -12.13
CA PHE A 98 -37.12 -3.41 -11.22
C PHE A 98 -37.28 -2.30 -10.18
N GLU A 99 -37.75 -1.11 -10.57
CA GLU A 99 -38.02 -0.01 -9.64
C GLU A 99 -39.03 -0.41 -8.56
N LYS A 100 -40.10 -1.11 -8.93
CA LYS A 100 -41.06 -1.67 -7.94
C LYS A 100 -40.41 -2.67 -6.99
N ILE A 101 -39.49 -3.49 -7.48
CA ILE A 101 -38.74 -4.44 -6.64
C ILE A 101 -37.80 -3.69 -5.70
N PHE A 102 -37.05 -2.71 -6.20
CA PHE A 102 -36.15 -1.89 -5.39
C PHE A 102 -36.86 -1.28 -4.18
N PHE A 103 -38.05 -0.69 -4.38
CA PHE A 103 -38.85 -0.14 -3.28
C PHE A 103 -39.60 -1.20 -2.46
N LYS A 104 -39.98 -2.34 -3.03
CA LYS A 104 -40.54 -3.46 -2.25
C LYS A 104 -39.58 -3.96 -1.16
N TYR A 105 -38.28 -3.87 -1.42
CA TYR A 105 -37.22 -4.31 -0.51
C TYR A 105 -36.63 -3.16 0.33
N GLU A 106 -37.33 -2.03 0.46
CA GLU A 106 -36.82 -0.81 1.12
C GLU A 106 -36.43 -0.99 2.59
N ASP A 107 -37.08 -1.89 3.32
CA ASP A 107 -36.76 -2.20 4.72
C ASP A 107 -35.77 -3.38 4.88
N SER A 108 -35.43 -4.05 3.78
CA SER A 108 -34.55 -5.23 3.79
C SER A 108 -33.07 -4.86 3.71
N PHE A 109 -32.18 -5.82 3.99
CA PHE A 109 -30.73 -5.65 3.80
C PHE A 109 -30.29 -5.79 2.34
N ILE A 110 -31.19 -6.11 1.41
CA ILE A 110 -30.83 -6.48 0.03
C ILE A 110 -30.21 -5.29 -0.70
N PHE A 111 -30.91 -4.16 -0.73
CA PHE A 111 -30.48 -2.98 -1.47
C PHE A 111 -29.97 -1.86 -0.55
N ARG A 112 -28.94 -1.18 -1.02
CA ARG A 112 -28.48 0.10 -0.47
C ARG A 112 -29.45 1.23 -0.82
N TYR A 113 -29.27 2.40 -0.22
CA TYR A 113 -30.12 3.56 -0.49
C TYR A 113 -30.06 4.01 -1.97
N LYS A 114 -28.94 3.77 -2.66
CA LYS A 114 -28.76 4.02 -4.09
C LYS A 114 -28.40 2.73 -4.83
N PHE A 115 -28.82 2.63 -6.08
CA PHE A 115 -28.59 1.45 -6.89
C PHE A 115 -28.36 1.82 -8.36
N LEU A 116 -27.32 1.24 -8.97
CA LEU A 116 -27.03 1.33 -10.40
C LEU A 116 -27.41 0.03 -11.10
N LEU A 117 -28.44 0.08 -11.95
CA LEU A 117 -28.82 -1.01 -12.84
C LEU A 117 -28.29 -0.71 -14.25
N ILE A 118 -27.46 -1.59 -14.80
CA ILE A 118 -26.97 -1.51 -16.19
C ILE A 118 -27.64 -2.60 -17.02
N LEU A 119 -28.31 -2.22 -18.10
CA LEU A 119 -28.89 -3.16 -19.05
C LEU A 119 -28.13 -3.06 -20.38
N GLU A 120 -27.50 -4.16 -20.79
CA GLU A 120 -26.70 -4.23 -22.02
C GLU A 120 -27.22 -5.33 -22.94
N PHE A 121 -27.43 -5.04 -24.22
CA PHE A 121 -27.79 -6.03 -25.24
C PHE A 121 -26.67 -6.14 -26.27
N GLU A 122 -26.21 -7.36 -26.51
CA GLU A 122 -25.18 -7.67 -27.50
C GLU A 122 -25.84 -8.26 -28.77
N GLY A 123 -25.80 -7.51 -29.87
CA GLY A 123 -26.35 -7.91 -31.17
C GLY A 123 -25.34 -8.62 -32.09
N GLU A 124 -25.73 -8.95 -33.33
CA GLU A 124 -24.88 -9.61 -34.32
C GLU A 124 -23.77 -8.69 -34.89
N LYS A 125 -22.63 -9.28 -35.27
CA LYS A 125 -21.42 -8.56 -35.71
C LYS A 125 -21.51 -7.94 -37.11
N ASP A 126 -22.52 -8.29 -37.90
CA ASP A 126 -22.53 -8.09 -39.36
C ASP A 126 -22.91 -6.67 -39.80
N LEU A 127 -23.56 -5.85 -38.95
CA LEU A 127 -23.88 -4.44 -39.24
C LEU A 127 -23.53 -3.52 -38.06
N LEU A 128 -22.75 -2.46 -38.33
CA LEU A 128 -22.23 -1.50 -37.33
C LEU A 128 -23.31 -0.84 -36.45
N LYS A 129 -24.55 -0.70 -36.94
CA LYS A 129 -25.64 0.01 -36.25
C LYS A 129 -26.38 -0.86 -35.21
N ASP A 130 -26.27 -2.18 -35.33
CA ASP A 130 -26.98 -3.17 -34.51
C ASP A 130 -26.11 -3.82 -33.42
N ARG A 131 -24.85 -3.38 -33.26
CA ARG A 131 -23.82 -4.11 -32.49
C ARG A 131 -24.08 -4.21 -30.98
N ALA A 132 -24.57 -3.15 -30.35
CA ALA A 132 -24.83 -3.15 -28.91
C ALA A 132 -25.81 -2.04 -28.51
N TYR A 133 -26.53 -2.28 -27.41
CA TYR A 133 -27.27 -1.28 -26.65
C TYR A 133 -26.78 -1.32 -25.20
N LYS A 134 -26.67 -0.16 -24.56
CA LYS A 134 -26.37 -0.06 -23.13
C LYS A 134 -27.15 1.12 -22.56
N GLU A 135 -27.84 0.90 -21.44
CA GLU A 135 -28.48 1.97 -20.68
C GLU A 135 -28.28 1.75 -19.18
N ASP A 136 -28.02 2.86 -18.48
CA ASP A 136 -27.69 2.90 -17.06
C ASP A 136 -28.83 3.59 -16.31
N PHE A 137 -29.36 2.94 -15.28
CA PHE A 137 -30.44 3.44 -14.44
C PHE A 137 -29.97 3.63 -13.01
N ASN A 138 -30.01 4.87 -12.53
CA ASN A 138 -29.73 5.20 -11.14
C ASN A 138 -31.04 5.32 -10.38
N LEU A 139 -31.20 4.52 -9.33
CA LEU A 139 -32.34 4.55 -8.42
C LEU A 139 -31.87 5.04 -7.05
N LYS A 140 -32.72 5.79 -6.36
CA LYS A 140 -32.46 6.29 -5.01
C LYS A 140 -33.72 6.14 -4.14
N ASN A 141 -33.51 5.71 -2.91
CA ASN A 141 -34.49 5.74 -1.84
C ASN A 141 -34.10 6.87 -0.87
N GLU A 142 -34.75 8.04 -1.01
CA GLU A 142 -34.44 9.23 -0.22
C GLU A 142 -34.72 9.05 1.29
N PRO A 143 -35.85 8.47 1.74
CA PRO A 143 -36.05 8.18 3.16
C PRO A 143 -34.94 7.33 3.79
N ARG A 144 -34.48 6.30 3.07
CA ARG A 144 -33.40 5.42 3.51
C ARG A 144 -32.04 6.13 3.52
N LYS A 145 -31.81 7.05 2.58
CA LYS A 145 -30.64 7.94 2.55
C LYS A 145 -30.59 8.83 3.78
N GLU A 146 -31.72 9.46 4.13
CA GLU A 146 -31.84 10.33 5.30
C GLU A 146 -31.60 9.55 6.60
N GLU A 147 -32.16 8.33 6.72
CA GLU A 147 -31.92 7.46 7.87
C GLU A 147 -30.44 7.09 8.02
N LEU A 148 -29.79 6.65 6.93
CA LEU A 148 -28.38 6.29 6.93
C LEU A 148 -27.49 7.49 7.27
N LYS A 149 -27.80 8.67 6.70
CA LYS A 149 -27.06 9.91 7.00
C LYS A 149 -27.14 10.25 8.48
N ALA A 150 -28.34 10.21 9.08
CA ALA A 150 -28.50 10.49 10.50
C ALA A 150 -27.72 9.50 11.39
N LYS A 151 -27.67 8.21 11.02
CA LYS A 151 -26.84 7.22 11.72
C LYS A 151 -25.35 7.48 11.55
N MET A 152 -24.90 7.85 10.35
CA MET A 152 -23.52 8.24 10.08
C MET A 152 -23.09 9.45 10.91
N GLU A 153 -23.89 10.52 10.95
CA GLU A 153 -23.61 11.73 11.72
C GLU A 153 -23.49 11.43 13.22
N LYS A 154 -24.44 10.65 13.75
CA LYS A 154 -24.39 10.19 15.15
C LYS A 154 -23.14 9.34 15.44
N TYR A 155 -22.78 8.45 14.52
CA TYR A 155 -21.61 7.60 14.65
C TYR A 155 -20.31 8.42 14.62
N ILE A 156 -20.18 9.36 13.68
CA ILE A 156 -19.04 10.27 13.59
C ILE A 156 -18.86 11.01 14.91
N GLN A 157 -19.94 11.55 15.47
CA GLN A 157 -19.87 12.25 16.76
C GLN A 157 -19.45 11.31 17.90
N GLU A 158 -20.14 10.20 18.12
CA GLU A 158 -19.91 9.33 19.28
C GLU A 158 -18.62 8.50 19.21
N VAL A 159 -18.22 8.06 18.01
CA VAL A 159 -17.08 7.14 17.80
C VAL A 159 -15.83 7.91 17.42
N ILE A 160 -15.91 8.86 16.49
CA ILE A 160 -14.73 9.55 15.95
C ILE A 160 -14.38 10.76 16.82
N PHE A 161 -15.31 11.67 17.10
CA PHE A 161 -15.00 12.90 17.85
C PHE A 161 -14.95 12.70 19.37
N GLU A 162 -15.93 12.02 19.95
CA GLU A 162 -16.07 11.87 21.41
C GLU A 162 -15.44 10.60 21.97
N GLU A 163 -15.11 9.63 21.11
CA GLU A 163 -14.47 8.35 21.48
C GLU A 163 -15.23 7.55 22.57
N LYS A 164 -16.55 7.78 22.68
CA LYS A 164 -17.46 7.11 23.63
C LYS A 164 -17.60 5.63 23.33
N LYS A 165 -17.54 5.26 22.05
CA LYS A 165 -17.67 3.89 21.56
C LYS A 165 -16.48 3.53 20.65
N ALA A 166 -16.14 2.25 20.62
CA ALA A 166 -15.14 1.72 19.69
C ALA A 166 -15.79 1.36 18.34
N ILE A 167 -14.97 1.29 17.29
CA ILE A 167 -15.34 0.60 16.05
C ILE A 167 -15.38 -0.90 16.36
N ARG A 168 -16.43 -1.59 15.89
CA ARG A 168 -16.70 -2.96 16.34
C ARG A 168 -15.77 -4.00 15.69
N ASP A 169 -15.55 -3.89 14.39
CA ASP A 169 -14.83 -4.88 13.57
C ASP A 169 -14.37 -4.27 12.22
N ASP A 170 -13.64 -5.07 11.44
CA ASP A 170 -13.10 -4.71 10.12
C ASP A 170 -14.20 -4.29 9.14
N ARG A 171 -15.35 -4.99 9.16
CA ARG A 171 -16.48 -4.69 8.28
C ARG A 171 -17.05 -3.30 8.59
N GLU A 172 -17.29 -2.99 9.86
CA GLU A 172 -17.78 -1.68 10.24
C GLU A 172 -16.79 -0.57 9.88
N CYS A 173 -15.48 -0.83 10.02
CA CYS A 173 -14.43 0.07 9.59
C CYS A 173 -14.49 0.36 8.08
N TYR A 174 -14.58 -0.70 7.26
CA TYR A 174 -14.70 -0.57 5.81
C TYR A 174 -15.96 0.19 5.39
N ILE A 175 -17.12 -0.16 5.96
CA ILE A 175 -18.40 0.48 5.64
C ILE A 175 -18.39 1.95 6.07
N PHE A 176 -17.80 2.28 7.22
CA PHE A 176 -17.62 3.66 7.64
C PHE A 176 -16.84 4.47 6.59
N CYS A 177 -15.68 3.96 6.16
CA CYS A 177 -14.85 4.62 5.15
C CYS A 177 -15.60 4.79 3.82
N ARG A 178 -16.32 3.74 3.38
CA ARG A 178 -17.12 3.75 2.14
C ARG A 178 -18.21 4.82 2.17
N ASN A 179 -18.96 4.89 3.27
CA ASN A 179 -20.05 5.85 3.42
C ASN A 179 -19.53 7.28 3.60
N LEU A 180 -18.41 7.45 4.28
CA LEU A 180 -17.81 8.76 4.49
C LEU A 180 -17.40 9.42 3.15
N LEU A 181 -16.92 8.63 2.19
CA LEU A 181 -16.54 9.07 0.83
C LEU A 181 -17.73 9.13 -0.15
N ASP A 182 -18.94 8.82 0.30
CA ASP A 182 -20.14 8.96 -0.49
C ASP A 182 -20.69 10.40 -0.39
N PHE A 183 -20.22 11.27 -1.28
CA PHE A 183 -20.62 12.68 -1.32
C PHE A 183 -22.12 12.90 -1.52
N ASP A 184 -22.81 12.00 -2.23
CA ASP A 184 -24.28 12.09 -2.38
C ASP A 184 -24.98 11.81 -1.04
N LEU A 185 -24.49 10.84 -0.27
CA LEU A 185 -25.02 10.51 1.06
C LEU A 185 -24.74 11.62 2.07
N MET A 186 -23.47 11.99 2.23
CA MET A 186 -23.04 12.86 3.32
C MET A 186 -23.29 14.33 3.02
N GLY A 187 -23.07 14.76 1.77
CA GLY A 187 -23.11 16.17 1.38
C GLY A 187 -22.04 17.02 2.06
N TYR A 188 -20.93 16.40 2.49
CA TYR A 188 -19.80 17.12 3.07
C TYR A 188 -18.94 17.77 1.98
N SER A 189 -18.36 18.92 2.33
CA SER A 189 -17.24 19.45 1.56
C SER A 189 -16.01 18.57 1.72
N GLU A 190 -15.13 18.60 0.72
CA GLU A 190 -13.85 17.89 0.74
C GLU A 190 -13.00 18.30 1.95
N LYS A 191 -13.04 19.57 2.35
CA LYS A 191 -12.37 20.05 3.56
C LYS A 191 -12.91 19.38 4.82
N ARG A 192 -14.24 19.32 4.97
CA ARG A 192 -14.86 18.66 6.13
C ARG A 192 -14.54 17.17 6.16
N LEU A 193 -14.48 16.55 4.99
CA LEU A 193 -14.08 15.15 4.86
C LEU A 193 -12.66 14.93 5.40
N ILE A 194 -11.69 15.74 4.98
CA ILE A 194 -10.30 15.65 5.45
C ILE A 194 -10.23 15.79 6.98
N GLU A 195 -10.96 16.74 7.57
CA GLU A 195 -11.02 16.90 9.03
C GLU A 195 -11.49 15.63 9.75
N ILE A 196 -12.52 14.96 9.22
CA ILE A 196 -13.06 13.73 9.81
C ILE A 196 -12.07 12.58 9.65
N ILE A 197 -11.40 12.46 8.49
CA ILE A 197 -10.37 11.43 8.27
C ILE A 197 -9.21 11.62 9.24
N GLU A 198 -8.69 12.84 9.39
CA GLU A 198 -7.61 13.14 10.32
C GLU A 198 -7.99 12.86 11.78
N LYS A 199 -9.21 13.25 12.20
CA LYS A 199 -9.70 12.89 13.54
C LYS A 199 -9.84 11.37 13.68
N GLY A 200 -10.33 10.67 12.66
CA GLY A 200 -10.41 9.21 12.62
C GLY A 200 -9.05 8.54 12.79
N LEU A 201 -8.00 9.01 12.09
CA LEU A 201 -6.63 8.53 12.26
C LEU A 201 -6.12 8.72 13.68
N GLN A 202 -6.48 9.81 14.36
CA GLN A 202 -6.14 10.02 15.77
C GLN A 202 -6.87 9.03 16.67
N THR A 203 -8.18 8.85 16.46
CA THR A 203 -9.02 7.92 17.23
C THR A 203 -8.55 6.47 17.12
N MET A 204 -8.00 6.08 15.96
CA MET A 204 -7.44 4.75 15.75
C MET A 204 -6.21 4.47 16.63
N LYS A 205 -5.47 5.50 17.08
CA LYS A 205 -4.30 5.31 17.97
C LYS A 205 -4.68 4.93 19.40
N SER A 206 -5.94 5.11 19.79
CA SER A 206 -6.43 4.74 21.12
C SER A 206 -6.37 3.22 21.34
N VAL A 207 -6.14 2.78 22.58
CA VAL A 207 -6.07 1.34 22.94
C VAL A 207 -7.32 0.58 22.48
N LYS A 208 -8.49 1.23 22.47
CA LYS A 208 -9.77 0.65 22.03
C LYS A 208 -9.79 0.28 20.55
N ASN A 209 -9.14 1.07 19.69
CA ASN A 209 -9.25 0.96 18.23
C ASN A 209 -7.93 0.57 17.54
N LYS A 210 -6.80 0.54 18.26
CA LYS A 210 -5.46 0.31 17.68
C LYS A 210 -5.34 -0.95 16.83
N LYS A 211 -6.11 -2.00 17.14
CA LYS A 211 -6.16 -3.24 16.34
C LYS A 211 -6.70 -3.02 14.92
N LEU A 212 -7.57 -2.02 14.74
CA LEU A 212 -8.21 -1.66 13.47
C LEU A 212 -7.46 -0.54 12.73
N GLU A 213 -6.36 -0.01 13.27
CA GLU A 213 -5.63 1.11 12.66
C GLU A 213 -5.15 0.79 11.25
N LYS A 214 -4.63 -0.43 11.05
CA LYS A 214 -4.18 -0.92 9.73
C LYS A 214 -5.36 -1.01 8.76
N GLU A 215 -6.47 -1.58 9.20
CA GLU A 215 -7.68 -1.72 8.39
C GLU A 215 -8.27 -0.37 8.02
N PHE A 216 -8.34 0.58 8.96
CA PHE A 216 -8.82 1.94 8.70
C PHE A 216 -7.98 2.64 7.64
N LYS A 217 -6.65 2.56 7.74
CA LYS A 217 -5.74 3.12 6.74
C LYS A 217 -5.95 2.49 5.38
N TYR A 218 -6.02 1.16 5.31
CA TYR A 218 -6.23 0.43 4.07
C TYR A 218 -7.58 0.78 3.42
N SER A 219 -8.67 0.66 4.18
CA SER A 219 -10.02 0.97 3.74
C SER A 219 -10.15 2.43 3.29
N MET A 220 -9.60 3.39 4.03
CA MET A 220 -9.64 4.80 3.64
C MET A 220 -8.85 5.08 2.37
N ASN A 221 -7.63 4.54 2.25
CA ASN A 221 -6.82 4.66 1.03
C ASN A 221 -7.57 4.10 -0.18
N TYR A 222 -8.18 2.92 -0.04
CA TYR A 222 -8.99 2.32 -1.10
C TYR A 222 -10.17 3.20 -1.53
N GLN A 223 -10.92 3.77 -0.59
CA GLN A 223 -12.06 4.64 -0.94
C GLN A 223 -11.62 5.97 -1.56
N LEU A 224 -10.52 6.56 -1.08
CA LEU A 224 -9.93 7.76 -1.70
C LEU A 224 -9.44 7.49 -3.12
N GLN A 225 -8.81 6.34 -3.37
CA GLN A 225 -8.41 5.92 -4.72
C GLN A 225 -9.63 5.70 -5.63
N LYS A 226 -10.69 5.07 -5.11
CA LYS A 226 -11.93 4.86 -5.87
C LYS A 226 -12.57 6.19 -6.26
N TRP A 227 -12.64 7.15 -5.33
CA TRP A 227 -13.11 8.50 -5.63
C TRP A 227 -12.22 9.21 -6.66
N ALA A 228 -10.89 9.15 -6.50
CA ALA A 228 -9.97 9.81 -7.42
C ALA A 228 -10.13 9.28 -8.85
N ASN A 229 -10.12 7.95 -9.03
CA ASN A 229 -10.18 7.31 -10.34
C ASN A 229 -11.57 7.35 -10.97
N GLY A 230 -12.63 7.18 -10.17
CA GLY A 230 -14.01 7.10 -10.66
C GLY A 230 -14.72 8.45 -10.76
N THR A 231 -14.19 9.50 -10.14
CA THR A 231 -14.86 10.80 -10.04
C THR A 231 -13.92 11.94 -10.40
N PHE A 232 -12.88 12.20 -9.60
CA PHE A 232 -12.00 13.37 -9.77
C PHE A 232 -11.30 13.40 -11.15
N LEU A 233 -10.61 12.31 -11.51
CA LEU A 233 -9.85 12.22 -12.77
C LEU A 233 -10.73 12.10 -14.01
N MET A 234 -12.03 11.85 -13.85
CA MET A 234 -13.01 11.82 -14.93
C MET A 234 -13.59 13.20 -15.25
N MET A 235 -13.35 14.21 -14.40
CA MET A 235 -13.82 15.58 -14.63
C MET A 235 -12.95 16.29 -15.66
N GLU A 236 -13.57 17.20 -16.42
CA GLU A 236 -12.83 18.18 -17.21
C GLU A 236 -12.03 19.09 -16.28
N THR A 237 -10.74 19.29 -16.59
CA THR A 237 -9.78 20.01 -15.74
C THR A 237 -10.27 21.40 -15.32
N GLU A 238 -10.93 22.13 -16.22
CA GLU A 238 -11.45 23.49 -15.99
C GLU A 238 -12.65 23.55 -15.03
N LYS A 239 -13.31 22.41 -14.76
CA LYS A 239 -14.50 22.32 -13.90
C LYS A 239 -14.18 21.86 -12.48
N VAL A 240 -12.93 21.48 -12.21
CA VAL A 240 -12.51 20.98 -10.91
C VAL A 240 -12.33 22.15 -9.93
N THR A 241 -12.87 22.01 -8.73
CA THR A 241 -12.77 23.03 -7.68
C THR A 241 -11.44 22.94 -6.92
N GLU A 242 -11.07 24.02 -6.24
CA GLU A 242 -9.88 24.03 -5.39
C GLU A 242 -9.97 22.99 -4.27
N GLU A 243 -11.12 22.84 -3.61
CA GLU A 243 -11.33 21.84 -2.56
C GLU A 243 -11.19 20.39 -3.06
N GLN A 244 -11.61 20.12 -4.30
CA GLN A 244 -11.40 18.82 -4.96
C GLN A 244 -9.91 18.56 -5.22
N ILE A 245 -9.17 19.56 -5.70
CA ILE A 245 -7.72 19.47 -5.88
C ILE A 245 -7.05 19.21 -4.52
N GLU A 246 -7.49 19.88 -3.46
CA GLU A 246 -6.96 19.65 -2.10
C GLU A 246 -7.19 18.23 -1.62
N LEU A 247 -8.36 17.63 -1.84
CA LEU A 247 -8.62 16.23 -1.50
C LEU A 247 -7.80 15.26 -2.35
N TYR A 248 -7.59 15.56 -3.63
CA TYR A 248 -6.73 14.74 -4.48
C TYR A 248 -5.27 14.76 -4.01
N ILE A 249 -4.76 15.93 -3.61
CA ILE A 249 -3.44 16.07 -2.99
C ILE A 249 -3.38 15.35 -1.63
N TYR A 250 -4.43 15.48 -0.81
CA TYR A 250 -4.53 14.77 0.45
C TYR A 250 -4.49 13.25 0.25
N LYS A 251 -5.25 12.74 -0.72
CA LYS A 251 -5.22 11.33 -1.14
C LYS A 251 -3.81 10.91 -1.52
N ALA A 252 -3.10 11.71 -2.32
CA ALA A 252 -1.74 11.39 -2.75
C ALA A 252 -0.78 11.26 -1.55
N LEU A 253 -0.83 12.19 -0.60
CA LEU A 253 -0.06 12.10 0.64
C LEU A 253 -0.46 10.91 1.51
N PHE A 254 -1.76 10.64 1.62
CA PHE A 254 -2.28 9.51 2.37
C PHE A 254 -1.76 8.19 1.79
N GLN A 255 -1.74 8.06 0.46
CA GLN A 255 -1.19 6.91 -0.24
C GLN A 255 0.33 6.79 -0.07
N ILE A 256 1.08 7.89 -0.12
CA ILE A 256 2.53 7.88 0.13
C ILE A 256 2.84 7.38 1.54
N LYS A 257 2.06 7.82 2.53
CA LYS A 257 2.31 7.55 3.95
C LYS A 257 1.79 6.20 4.43
N TYR A 258 0.65 5.77 3.90
CA TYR A 258 -0.08 4.59 4.37
C TYR A 258 -0.36 3.56 3.27
N GLY A 259 0.31 3.69 2.13
CA GLY A 259 0.27 2.70 1.06
C GLY A 259 0.66 1.30 1.54
N THR A 260 0.06 0.29 0.94
CA THR A 260 0.32 -1.12 1.26
C THR A 260 1.39 -1.70 0.34
N TYR A 261 1.45 -1.22 -0.91
CA TYR A 261 2.29 -1.79 -1.94
C TYR A 261 3.47 -0.89 -2.27
N SER A 262 4.57 -1.49 -2.72
CA SER A 262 5.79 -0.76 -3.10
C SER A 262 5.58 0.32 -4.16
N HIS A 263 4.56 0.19 -5.00
CA HIS A 263 4.21 1.16 -6.03
C HIS A 263 3.32 2.31 -5.53
N ASP A 264 2.76 2.24 -4.31
CA ASP A 264 1.86 3.27 -3.79
C ASP A 264 2.57 4.62 -3.62
N THR A 265 3.81 4.62 -3.10
CA THR A 265 4.61 5.84 -2.99
C THR A 265 4.86 6.48 -4.35
N LYS A 266 5.18 5.67 -5.36
CA LYS A 266 5.38 6.15 -6.75
C LYS A 266 4.09 6.75 -7.30
N ASN A 267 2.98 6.02 -7.19
CA ASN A 267 1.68 6.46 -7.68
C ASN A 267 1.22 7.76 -7.00
N GLY A 268 1.39 7.88 -5.68
CA GLY A 268 1.09 9.12 -4.97
C GLY A 268 1.99 10.29 -5.40
N CYS A 269 3.29 10.05 -5.66
CA CYS A 269 4.16 11.08 -6.22
C CYS A 269 3.73 11.50 -7.65
N ASP A 270 3.27 10.55 -8.47
CA ASP A 270 2.76 10.84 -9.80
C ASP A 270 1.43 11.59 -9.76
N ASP A 271 0.57 11.32 -8.77
CA ASP A 271 -0.63 12.12 -8.50
C ASP A 271 -0.29 13.56 -8.10
N LEU A 272 0.74 13.78 -7.27
CA LEU A 272 1.22 15.12 -6.93
C LEU A 272 1.76 15.86 -8.16
N LYS A 273 2.51 15.18 -9.03
CA LYS A 273 2.96 15.77 -10.31
C LYS A 273 1.78 16.12 -11.19
N ASN A 274 0.78 15.23 -11.28
CA ASN A 274 -0.45 15.49 -12.03
C ASN A 274 -1.20 16.71 -11.47
N ALA A 275 -1.31 16.84 -10.15
CA ALA A 275 -1.88 18.00 -9.46
C ALA A 275 -1.12 19.30 -9.79
N MET A 276 0.21 19.26 -9.81
CA MET A 276 1.06 20.39 -10.19
C MET A 276 0.93 20.74 -11.68
N ASP A 277 1.05 19.77 -12.57
CA ASP A 277 1.18 19.99 -14.01
C ASP A 277 -0.15 20.32 -14.67
N LYS A 278 -1.22 19.58 -14.34
CA LYS A 278 -2.54 19.75 -14.99
C LYS A 278 -3.44 20.74 -14.29
N TYR A 279 -3.36 20.80 -12.96
CA TYR A 279 -4.24 21.66 -12.16
C TYR A 279 -3.50 22.86 -11.57
N HIS A 280 -2.22 23.04 -11.91
CA HIS A 280 -1.39 24.18 -11.50
C HIS A 280 -1.36 24.39 -9.98
N SER A 281 -1.44 23.29 -9.21
CA SER A 281 -1.46 23.38 -7.75
C SER A 281 -0.10 23.74 -7.17
N GLU A 282 -0.01 24.93 -6.58
CA GLU A 282 1.19 25.39 -5.88
C GLU A 282 1.47 24.55 -4.63
N LYS A 283 0.44 24.02 -3.96
CA LYS A 283 0.59 23.12 -2.80
C LYS A 283 1.26 21.81 -3.19
N ALA A 284 0.85 21.20 -4.31
CA ALA A 284 1.48 19.99 -4.82
C ALA A 284 2.95 20.25 -5.23
N LYS A 285 3.22 21.38 -5.87
CA LYS A 285 4.57 21.82 -6.20
C LYS A 285 5.45 21.98 -4.96
N GLN A 286 4.94 22.64 -3.91
CA GLN A 286 5.65 22.77 -2.63
C GLN A 286 5.98 21.41 -2.02
N TYR A 287 5.05 20.44 -2.06
CA TYR A 287 5.32 19.09 -1.58
C TYR A 287 6.42 18.37 -2.38
N LEU A 288 6.45 18.55 -3.70
CA LEU A 288 7.51 17.97 -4.55
C LEU A 288 8.87 18.66 -4.39
N GLU A 289 8.90 19.96 -4.08
CA GLU A 289 10.14 20.73 -3.95
C GLU A 289 10.71 20.75 -2.53
N LYS A 290 9.85 20.92 -1.52
CA LYS A 290 10.22 21.16 -0.11
C LYS A 290 9.67 20.12 0.87
N GLY A 291 8.78 19.24 0.44
CA GLY A 291 8.13 18.28 1.32
C GLY A 291 6.91 18.87 2.04
N THR A 292 6.38 18.15 3.04
CA THR A 292 5.07 18.48 3.65
C THR A 292 5.05 19.78 4.46
N GLY A 293 6.22 20.29 4.85
CA GLY A 293 6.37 21.40 5.80
C GLY A 293 6.28 20.99 7.27
N ALA A 294 6.16 19.69 7.57
CA ALA A 294 6.21 19.19 8.95
C ALA A 294 7.60 19.37 9.60
N LEU A 295 8.65 19.37 8.79
CA LEU A 295 10.02 19.69 9.18
C LEU A 295 10.33 21.14 8.80
N SER A 296 11.05 21.86 9.66
CA SER A 296 11.45 23.23 9.38
C SER A 296 12.46 23.32 8.23
N ASP A 297 12.49 24.46 7.52
CA ASP A 297 13.43 24.71 6.43
C ASP A 297 14.90 24.49 6.86
N GLU A 298 15.23 24.81 8.11
CA GLU A 298 16.57 24.59 8.69
C GLU A 298 16.94 23.12 8.85
N LEU A 299 15.95 22.24 9.07
CA LEU A 299 16.17 20.78 9.16
C LEU A 299 16.32 20.15 7.78
N ILE A 300 15.60 20.65 6.77
CA ILE A 300 15.57 20.05 5.43
C ILE A 300 16.56 20.67 4.45
N TYR A 301 17.22 21.76 4.80
CA TYR A 301 18.20 22.41 3.94
C TYR A 301 19.42 22.93 4.70
N TYR A 302 20.60 22.54 4.23
CA TYR A 302 21.88 23.04 4.75
C TYR A 302 22.83 23.34 3.59
N LYS A 303 23.57 24.45 3.66
CA LYS A 303 24.58 24.80 2.66
C LYS A 303 25.68 25.66 3.25
N ASP A 304 26.92 25.29 2.97
CA ASP A 304 28.11 26.09 3.26
C ASP A 304 29.14 25.97 2.12
N GLU A 305 30.40 26.34 2.38
CA GLU A 305 31.50 26.18 1.42
C GLU A 305 31.86 24.72 1.09
N ASN A 306 31.56 23.78 2.00
CA ASN A 306 32.00 22.39 1.96
C ASN A 306 30.96 21.45 1.37
N LEU A 307 29.67 21.71 1.61
CA LEU A 307 28.58 20.87 1.09
C LEU A 307 27.26 21.63 0.87
N GLU A 308 26.30 20.92 0.28
CA GLU A 308 24.89 21.28 0.21
C GLU A 308 24.04 20.02 0.44
N CYS A 309 23.13 20.08 1.40
CA CYS A 309 22.17 19.03 1.74
C CYS A 309 20.74 19.53 1.53
N LYS A 310 19.88 18.69 0.95
CA LYS A 310 18.43 18.94 0.78
C LYS A 310 17.65 17.67 1.05
N ALA A 311 16.65 17.73 1.92
CA ALA A 311 15.74 16.62 2.18
C ALA A 311 14.32 16.93 1.73
N ASN A 312 13.58 15.88 1.39
CA ASN A 312 12.16 15.94 1.10
C ASN A 312 11.51 14.68 1.67
N ASP A 313 10.59 14.85 2.62
CA ASP A 313 9.91 13.78 3.36
C ASP A 313 8.79 13.10 2.54
N VAL A 314 8.19 13.80 1.59
CA VAL A 314 7.21 13.25 0.64
C VAL A 314 7.88 12.27 -0.32
N LEU A 315 9.04 12.66 -0.86
CA LEU A 315 9.82 11.82 -1.76
C LEU A 315 10.72 10.82 -1.00
N ALA A 316 10.81 10.95 0.33
CA ALA A 316 11.76 10.27 1.18
C ALA A 316 13.20 10.27 0.60
N THR A 317 13.68 11.47 0.20
CA THR A 317 15.02 11.63 -0.37
C THR A 317 15.89 12.57 0.43
N VAL A 318 17.17 12.25 0.51
CA VAL A 318 18.23 13.09 1.05
C VAL A 318 19.28 13.33 -0.04
N ASN A 319 19.33 14.54 -0.58
CA ASN A 319 20.34 14.96 -1.54
C ASN A 319 21.55 15.49 -0.80
N ILE A 320 22.73 14.94 -1.09
CA ILE A 320 24.00 15.35 -0.47
C ILE A 320 24.99 15.65 -1.60
N LYS A 321 25.44 16.90 -1.65
CA LYS A 321 26.45 17.37 -2.59
C LYS A 321 27.70 17.83 -1.84
N ILE A 322 28.74 17.01 -1.86
CA ILE A 322 30.05 17.35 -1.30
C ILE A 322 30.82 18.19 -2.31
N LYS A 323 31.32 19.36 -1.88
CA LYS A 323 32.14 20.28 -2.68
C LYS A 323 33.62 20.08 -2.40
N ASN A 324 33.95 19.87 -1.12
CA ASN A 324 35.31 19.67 -0.61
C ASN A 324 35.43 18.28 0.04
N GLU A 325 36.42 17.51 -0.39
CA GLU A 325 36.66 16.12 0.02
C GLU A 325 37.43 16.04 1.35
N VAL A 326 36.84 16.55 2.42
CA VAL A 326 37.44 16.61 3.77
C VAL A 326 36.49 16.01 4.81
N ALA A 327 37.03 15.49 5.92
CA ALA A 327 36.26 14.82 6.98
C ALA A 327 35.07 15.68 7.47
N LEU A 328 35.30 16.98 7.68
CA LEU A 328 34.28 17.92 8.12
C LEU A 328 33.04 17.97 7.21
N SER A 329 33.20 17.79 5.90
CA SER A 329 32.07 17.77 4.96
C SER A 329 31.14 16.57 5.21
N TYR A 330 31.74 15.41 5.46
CA TYR A 330 31.03 14.16 5.74
C TYR A 330 30.45 14.12 7.14
N GLU A 331 31.16 14.72 8.11
CA GLU A 331 30.66 14.92 9.47
C GLU A 331 29.33 15.69 9.45
N LYS A 332 29.32 16.85 8.78
CA LYS A 332 28.12 17.69 8.63
C LYS A 332 26.99 16.98 7.88
N ALA A 333 27.33 16.16 6.88
CA ALA A 333 26.35 15.35 6.16
C ALA A 333 25.72 14.28 7.07
N LEU A 334 26.51 13.63 7.94
CA LEU A 334 26.00 12.69 8.94
C LEU A 334 25.10 13.40 9.96
N ASP A 335 25.52 14.55 10.49
CA ASP A 335 24.72 15.36 11.42
C ASP A 335 23.38 15.75 10.81
N PHE A 336 23.38 16.14 9.53
CA PHE A 336 22.16 16.45 8.79
C PHE A 336 21.19 15.26 8.75
N ILE A 337 21.65 14.05 8.40
CA ILE A 337 20.79 12.86 8.35
C ILE A 337 20.31 12.44 9.75
N ILE A 338 21.19 12.46 10.75
CA ILE A 338 20.86 12.11 12.14
C ILE A 338 19.79 13.05 12.67
N ASN A 339 19.93 14.36 12.43
CA ASN A 339 18.95 15.35 12.86
C ASN A 339 17.61 15.15 12.14
N LEU A 340 17.60 14.85 10.84
CA LEU A 340 16.37 14.54 10.10
C LEU A 340 15.62 13.35 10.72
N LEU A 341 16.30 12.22 10.89
CA LEU A 341 15.71 10.99 11.42
C LEU A 341 15.19 11.18 12.85
N SER A 342 15.94 11.91 13.68
CA SER A 342 15.55 12.21 15.05
C SER A 342 14.32 13.14 15.15
N ASN A 343 13.98 13.86 14.07
CA ASN A 343 12.83 14.76 14.01
C ASN A 343 11.66 14.19 13.17
N GLY A 344 11.65 12.89 12.90
CA GLY A 344 10.50 12.21 12.27
C GLY A 344 10.53 12.14 10.74
N PHE A 345 11.70 12.33 10.12
CA PHE A 345 11.88 11.99 8.71
C PHE A 345 11.63 10.48 8.46
N PRO A 346 11.10 10.06 7.30
CA PRO A 346 10.89 8.66 6.99
C PRO A 346 12.15 7.81 7.15
N HIS A 347 12.04 6.62 7.74
CA HIS A 347 13.17 5.71 7.89
C HIS A 347 13.47 4.95 6.60
N SER A 348 12.47 4.66 5.77
CA SER A 348 12.71 4.26 4.38
C SER A 348 13.01 5.48 3.53
N TYR A 349 14.25 5.66 3.06
CA TYR A 349 14.67 6.81 2.23
C TYR A 349 15.80 6.47 1.25
N ALA A 350 16.05 7.36 0.30
CA ALA A 350 17.16 7.28 -0.63
C ALA A 350 18.16 8.44 -0.44
N ILE A 351 19.47 8.16 -0.50
CA ILE A 351 20.50 9.19 -0.53
C ILE A 351 20.96 9.44 -1.97
N LYS A 352 20.70 10.64 -2.49
CA LYS A 352 21.21 11.13 -3.77
C LYS A 352 22.55 11.83 -3.55
N PHE A 353 23.62 11.06 -3.70
CA PHE A 353 24.99 11.49 -3.39
C PHE A 353 25.80 11.92 -4.62
N SER A 354 26.32 13.15 -4.57
CA SER A 354 27.22 13.73 -5.57
C SER A 354 28.48 14.30 -4.91
N SER A 355 29.64 14.02 -5.51
CA SER A 355 30.96 14.43 -5.02
C SER A 355 31.96 14.45 -6.17
N LYS A 356 33.16 15.01 -5.96
CA LYS A 356 34.25 14.97 -6.96
C LYS A 356 35.12 13.72 -6.82
N SER A 357 34.98 12.98 -5.72
CA SER A 357 35.69 11.72 -5.50
C SER A 357 35.39 10.66 -6.57
N GLU A 358 36.30 9.70 -6.70
CA GLU A 358 36.07 8.49 -7.50
C GLU A 358 34.85 7.72 -7.00
N LYS A 359 34.23 6.96 -7.91
CA LYS A 359 33.05 6.14 -7.62
C LYS A 359 33.47 4.80 -7.01
N GLU A 360 33.75 4.82 -5.72
CA GLU A 360 34.10 3.62 -4.96
C GLU A 360 32.90 3.03 -4.20
N PHE A 361 33.00 1.74 -3.89
CA PHE A 361 32.00 0.97 -3.14
C PHE A 361 32.70 0.07 -2.12
N LEU A 362 31.98 -0.45 -1.13
CA LEU A 362 32.51 -1.49 -0.25
C LEU A 362 32.93 -2.69 -1.09
N ASN A 363 34.07 -3.29 -0.73
CA ASN A 363 34.57 -4.50 -1.37
C ASN A 363 33.80 -5.74 -0.90
N ILE A 364 32.48 -5.74 -1.11
CA ILE A 364 31.55 -6.82 -0.75
C ILE A 364 30.82 -7.23 -2.02
N LYS A 365 31.13 -8.44 -2.51
CA LYS A 365 30.58 -8.95 -3.77
C LYS A 365 29.08 -9.26 -3.61
N GLY A 366 28.27 -8.78 -4.55
CA GLY A 366 26.83 -9.04 -4.60
C GLY A 366 25.95 -7.90 -4.09
N LEU A 367 26.53 -6.87 -3.46
CA LEU A 367 25.78 -5.65 -3.14
C LEU A 367 25.46 -4.85 -4.40
N ALA A 368 24.21 -4.37 -4.47
CA ALA A 368 23.81 -3.40 -5.48
C ALA A 368 24.62 -2.10 -5.31
N LYS A 369 24.99 -1.51 -6.44
CA LYS A 369 25.75 -0.26 -6.50
C LYS A 369 24.76 0.90 -6.57
N SER A 370 24.73 1.72 -5.51
CA SER A 370 23.82 2.85 -5.41
C SER A 370 24.52 4.12 -4.94
N SER A 371 23.79 5.24 -4.97
CA SER A 371 24.32 6.51 -4.47
C SER A 371 24.47 6.49 -2.95
N THR A 372 23.53 5.86 -2.25
CA THR A 372 23.61 5.60 -0.81
C THR A 372 24.85 4.79 -0.45
N HIS A 373 25.13 3.71 -1.18
CA HIS A 373 26.32 2.89 -0.96
C HIS A 373 27.62 3.71 -1.11
N ARG A 374 27.74 4.52 -2.17
CA ARG A 374 28.90 5.39 -2.39
C ARG A 374 29.14 6.36 -1.23
N PHE A 375 28.08 6.97 -0.71
CA PHE A 375 28.19 7.93 0.39
C PHE A 375 28.84 7.30 1.63
N PHE A 376 28.32 6.16 2.08
CA PHE A 376 28.86 5.49 3.27
C PHE A 376 30.22 4.87 3.06
N ARG A 377 30.50 4.33 1.86
CA ARG A 377 31.86 3.88 1.53
C ARG A 377 32.86 5.02 1.70
N ARG A 378 32.53 6.23 1.23
CA ARG A 378 33.44 7.37 1.27
C ARG A 378 33.73 7.87 2.68
N ILE A 379 32.77 7.79 3.60
CA ILE A 379 32.97 8.13 5.01
C ILE A 379 34.06 7.26 5.65
N LEU A 380 34.21 6.00 5.21
CA LEU A 380 35.20 5.07 5.76
C LEU A 380 36.66 5.45 5.44
N ASP A 381 36.89 6.45 4.60
CA ASP A 381 38.24 7.00 4.40
C ASP A 381 38.67 7.95 5.53
N PHE A 382 37.77 8.27 6.47
CA PHE A 382 37.99 9.17 7.60
C PHE A 382 37.73 8.47 8.95
N PRO A 383 38.75 7.80 9.53
CA PRO A 383 38.63 7.07 10.80
C PRO A 383 38.08 7.90 11.97
N GLU A 384 38.31 9.21 11.98
CA GLU A 384 37.78 10.16 12.96
C GLU A 384 36.25 10.25 12.96
N LEU A 385 35.57 9.82 11.88
CA LEU A 385 34.12 9.86 11.77
C LEU A 385 33.43 8.57 12.24
N TYR A 386 34.18 7.53 12.62
CA TYR A 386 33.60 6.20 12.84
C TYR A 386 32.62 6.15 14.02
N ASP A 387 32.87 6.92 15.07
CA ASP A 387 31.93 7.00 16.20
C ASP A 387 30.62 7.70 15.77
N LYS A 388 30.71 8.72 14.92
CA LYS A 388 29.53 9.38 14.34
C LYS A 388 28.79 8.48 13.34
N LEU A 389 29.52 7.71 12.54
CA LEU A 389 28.95 6.71 11.63
C LEU A 389 28.19 5.61 12.41
N LYS A 390 28.70 5.20 13.57
CA LYS A 390 28.00 4.29 14.49
C LYS A 390 26.72 4.93 15.06
N ILE A 391 26.76 6.21 15.45
CA ILE A 391 25.56 6.94 15.90
C ILE A 391 24.52 6.95 14.79
N TYR A 392 24.91 7.31 13.57
CA TYR A 392 24.02 7.26 12.41
C TYR A 392 23.39 5.88 12.22
N ALA A 393 24.18 4.80 12.26
CA ALA A 393 23.67 3.45 12.06
C ALA A 393 22.56 3.13 13.08
N LYS A 394 22.80 3.41 14.38
CA LYS A 394 21.80 3.22 15.43
C LYS A 394 20.55 4.08 15.25
N THR A 395 20.71 5.32 14.81
CA THR A 395 19.58 6.23 14.54
C THR A 395 18.77 5.77 13.32
N ALA A 396 19.41 5.20 12.31
CA ALA A 396 18.77 4.81 11.06
C ALA A 396 18.05 3.46 11.13
N MET A 397 18.65 2.48 11.82
CA MET A 397 18.14 1.10 11.87
C MET A 397 16.77 1.03 12.51
N LYS A 398 15.78 0.62 11.72
CA LYS A 398 14.40 0.37 12.15
C LYS A 398 13.83 -0.77 11.31
N GLU A 399 13.31 -1.78 11.99
CA GLU A 399 12.71 -2.96 11.38
C GLU A 399 11.61 -2.57 10.37
N PHE A 400 11.49 -3.32 9.27
CA PHE A 400 10.57 -3.08 8.16
C PHE A 400 10.78 -1.76 7.39
N GLU A 401 12.01 -1.21 7.39
CA GLU A 401 12.38 -0.02 6.63
C GLU A 401 13.56 -0.29 5.69
N TRP A 402 13.58 0.34 4.51
CA TRP A 402 14.57 0.04 3.46
C TRP A 402 15.09 1.29 2.74
N TYR A 403 16.35 1.23 2.28
CA TYR A 403 16.85 2.22 1.33
C TYR A 403 16.09 2.15 0.00
N GLN A 404 15.52 3.27 -0.42
CA GLN A 404 14.62 3.33 -1.58
C GLN A 404 15.35 3.35 -2.93
N ASP A 405 16.65 3.61 -2.98
CA ASP A 405 17.46 3.64 -4.21
C ASP A 405 17.94 2.26 -4.69
N LEU A 406 17.35 1.20 -4.13
CA LEU A 406 17.64 -0.21 -4.45
C LEU A 406 16.40 -0.96 -4.98
N SER A 407 15.31 -0.24 -5.26
CA SER A 407 13.97 -0.77 -5.53
C SER A 407 13.72 -1.27 -6.96
N GLU A 408 14.65 -1.01 -7.90
CA GLU A 408 14.55 -1.53 -9.26
C GLU A 408 15.29 -2.89 -9.36
N GLU A 409 14.53 -3.95 -9.67
CA GLU A 409 14.96 -5.37 -9.81
C GLU A 409 14.93 -6.26 -8.54
N GLY A 410 13.82 -6.28 -7.80
CA GLY A 410 13.37 -7.47 -7.06
C GLY A 410 14.39 -8.16 -6.13
N LYS A 411 15.35 -7.43 -5.57
CA LYS A 411 16.41 -8.01 -4.75
C LYS A 411 16.42 -7.35 -3.38
N LYS A 412 15.91 -8.11 -2.41
CA LYS A 412 16.42 -8.23 -1.03
C LYS A 412 16.57 -6.85 -0.37
N GLY A 413 15.60 -6.42 0.43
CA GLY A 413 15.63 -5.11 1.11
C GLY A 413 16.99 -4.82 1.78
N CYS A 414 17.32 -3.55 1.94
CA CYS A 414 18.56 -3.11 2.58
C CYS A 414 18.25 -2.06 3.64
N LEU A 415 18.36 -2.45 4.89
CA LEU A 415 18.04 -1.67 6.08
C LEU A 415 18.89 -0.38 6.11
N PRO A 416 18.27 0.79 6.35
CA PRO A 416 19.00 2.01 6.63
C PRO A 416 20.00 1.79 7.77
N GLY A 417 21.29 2.01 7.49
CA GLY A 417 22.39 1.71 8.39
C GLY A 417 23.27 0.54 7.92
N SER A 418 22.79 -0.35 7.04
CA SER A 418 23.55 -1.54 6.58
C SER A 418 24.97 -1.21 6.12
N TYR A 419 25.15 -0.23 5.23
CA TYR A 419 26.48 0.10 4.70
C TYR A 419 27.44 0.64 5.79
N ALA A 420 26.92 1.35 6.79
CA ALA A 420 27.69 1.81 7.94
C ALA A 420 28.14 0.63 8.82
N VAL A 421 27.21 -0.28 9.14
CA VAL A 421 27.47 -1.50 9.91
C VAL A 421 28.49 -2.38 9.17
N PHE A 422 28.31 -2.58 7.86
CA PHE A 422 29.19 -3.42 7.06
C PHE A 422 30.62 -2.87 7.02
N GLY A 423 30.75 -1.56 6.79
CA GLY A 423 32.04 -0.89 6.79
C GLY A 423 32.78 -0.97 8.13
N LEU A 424 32.09 -0.61 9.21
CA LEU A 424 32.66 -0.62 10.57
C LEU A 424 32.98 -2.04 11.03
N GLY A 425 32.09 -3.00 10.75
CA GLY A 425 32.27 -4.41 11.08
C GLY A 425 33.49 -5.04 10.42
N LEU A 426 33.74 -4.74 9.14
CA LEU A 426 34.95 -5.21 8.44
C LEU A 426 36.24 -4.49 8.86
N TYR A 427 36.11 -3.28 9.43
CA TYR A 427 37.25 -2.49 9.88
C TYR A 427 37.88 -3.06 11.17
N ASN A 428 37.07 -3.31 12.21
CA ASN A 428 37.58 -3.77 13.51
C ASN A 428 36.52 -4.51 14.36
N GLU A 429 36.95 -5.55 15.08
CA GLU A 429 36.12 -6.36 15.98
C GLU A 429 35.40 -5.55 17.07
N LYS A 430 35.90 -4.36 17.45
CA LYS A 430 35.22 -3.50 18.44
C LYS A 430 33.81 -3.09 18.03
N TYR A 431 33.45 -3.23 16.75
CA TYR A 431 32.12 -2.95 16.21
C TYR A 431 31.22 -4.19 16.13
N PHE A 432 31.65 -5.37 16.58
CA PHE A 432 30.80 -6.56 16.60
C PHE A 432 29.47 -6.36 17.36
N PRO A 433 29.41 -5.65 18.50
CA PRO A 433 28.12 -5.35 19.14
C PRO A 433 27.15 -4.52 18.27
N LEU A 434 27.66 -3.75 17.31
CA LEU A 434 26.80 -3.05 16.35
C LEU A 434 26.23 -4.00 15.29
N ILE A 435 26.96 -5.08 14.94
CA ILE A 435 26.50 -6.12 14.03
C ILE A 435 25.37 -6.94 14.68
N GLU A 436 25.51 -7.30 15.97
CA GLU A 436 24.47 -8.00 16.75
C GLU A 436 23.17 -7.18 16.77
N GLU A 437 23.28 -5.88 17.10
CA GLU A 437 22.14 -4.96 17.08
C GLU A 437 21.51 -4.86 15.68
N TYR A 438 22.34 -4.82 14.64
CA TYR A 438 21.87 -4.82 13.25
C TYR A 438 21.09 -6.10 12.91
N TYR A 439 21.61 -7.29 13.22
CA TYR A 439 20.93 -8.56 12.95
C TYR A 439 19.57 -8.65 13.66
N SER A 440 19.45 -8.11 14.88
CA SER A 440 18.17 -8.04 15.59
C SER A 440 17.10 -7.13 14.95
N LYS A 441 17.48 -6.33 13.93
CA LYS A 441 16.60 -5.40 13.21
C LYS A 441 16.40 -5.78 11.75
N VAL A 442 17.07 -6.82 11.27
CA VAL A 442 16.88 -7.30 9.91
C VAL A 442 15.55 -8.02 9.81
N ASP A 443 14.79 -7.67 8.79
CA ASP A 443 13.61 -8.42 8.34
C ASP A 443 14.09 -9.71 7.65
N ASP A 444 14.00 -10.83 8.36
CA ASP A 444 14.53 -12.13 7.96
C ASP A 444 13.83 -12.73 6.73
N GLU A 445 12.58 -12.33 6.49
CA GLU A 445 11.79 -12.73 5.32
C GLU A 445 12.14 -11.90 4.07
N HIS A 446 12.32 -10.57 4.21
CA HIS A 446 12.40 -9.68 3.05
C HIS A 446 13.81 -9.16 2.73
N GLN A 447 14.75 -9.23 3.68
CA GLN A 447 16.12 -8.74 3.49
C GLN A 447 17.14 -9.88 3.49
N LEU A 448 17.81 -10.06 2.35
CA LEU A 448 18.85 -11.09 2.20
C LEU A 448 20.19 -10.53 1.69
N VAL A 449 20.39 -9.21 1.62
CA VAL A 449 21.66 -8.60 1.17
C VAL A 449 22.81 -8.82 2.16
N HIS A 450 22.48 -8.99 3.44
CA HIS A 450 23.46 -9.17 4.50
C HIS A 450 24.19 -10.53 4.42
N GLN A 451 23.67 -11.50 3.65
CA GLN A 451 24.41 -12.73 3.32
C GLN A 451 25.78 -12.45 2.68
N TYR A 452 25.89 -11.36 1.90
CA TYR A 452 27.14 -10.99 1.25
C TYR A 452 28.12 -10.36 2.24
N PHE A 453 27.59 -9.62 3.23
CA PHE A 453 28.38 -9.11 4.34
C PHE A 453 28.92 -10.24 5.22
N ILE A 454 28.11 -11.26 5.52
CA ILE A 454 28.56 -12.43 6.29
C ILE A 454 29.72 -13.13 5.58
N GLU A 455 29.65 -13.32 4.25
CA GLU A 455 30.79 -13.86 3.48
C GLU A 455 32.05 -13.00 3.63
N ALA A 456 31.92 -11.69 3.51
CA ALA A 456 33.05 -10.78 3.68
C ALA A 456 33.61 -10.79 5.12
N LEU A 457 32.75 -10.96 6.13
CA LEU A 457 33.15 -11.07 7.53
C LEU A 457 33.98 -12.34 7.76
N ILE A 458 33.54 -13.47 7.20
CA ILE A 458 34.28 -14.75 7.23
C ILE A 458 35.64 -14.59 6.54
N ASP A 459 35.68 -13.98 5.35
CA ASP A 459 36.94 -13.78 4.62
C ASP A 459 37.91 -12.86 5.37
N ARG A 460 37.38 -11.90 6.14
CA ARG A 460 38.17 -10.93 6.90
C ARG A 460 38.74 -11.49 8.20
N TYR A 461 37.92 -12.16 9.00
CA TYR A 461 38.26 -12.56 10.37
C TYR A 461 38.48 -14.06 10.55
N GLY A 462 38.03 -14.89 9.60
CA GLY A 462 38.09 -16.34 9.74
C GLY A 462 37.30 -16.85 10.95
N VAL A 463 37.77 -17.97 11.51
CA VAL A 463 37.16 -18.62 12.68
C VAL A 463 37.96 -18.26 13.93
N THR A 464 37.33 -17.53 14.84
CA THR A 464 37.88 -17.13 16.14
C THR A 464 36.78 -17.17 17.20
N GLU A 465 37.14 -17.17 18.49
CA GLU A 465 36.15 -17.10 19.58
C GLU A 465 35.24 -15.85 19.52
N LYS A 466 35.68 -14.78 18.84
CA LYS A 466 34.90 -13.55 18.70
C LYS A 466 34.11 -13.47 17.40
N SER A 467 34.67 -13.94 16.29
CA SER A 467 34.01 -13.84 14.99
C SER A 467 32.93 -14.90 14.81
N LEU A 468 33.11 -16.08 15.41
CA LEU A 468 32.21 -17.21 15.22
C LEU A 468 30.78 -16.97 15.75
N PRO A 469 30.58 -16.41 16.97
CA PRO A 469 29.24 -16.05 17.44
C PRO A 469 28.51 -15.10 16.47
N ILE A 470 29.21 -14.06 16.01
CA ILE A 470 28.65 -13.06 15.09
C ILE A 470 28.28 -13.68 13.73
N ILE A 471 29.06 -14.64 13.25
CA ILE A 471 28.75 -15.35 12.00
C ILE A 471 27.49 -16.19 12.17
N PHE A 472 27.33 -16.87 13.31
CA PHE A 472 26.15 -17.70 13.58
C PHE A 472 24.88 -16.88 13.77
N GLU A 473 24.95 -15.78 14.54
CA GLU A 473 23.84 -14.83 14.61
C GLU A 473 23.45 -14.33 13.21
N GLY A 474 24.44 -14.06 12.36
CA GLY A 474 24.18 -13.69 10.97
C GLY A 474 23.46 -14.76 10.18
N PHE A 475 23.74 -16.05 10.38
CA PHE A 475 23.00 -17.14 9.74
C PHE A 475 21.56 -17.24 10.22
N LEU A 476 21.31 -16.91 11.48
CA LEU A 476 19.99 -16.95 12.10
C LEU A 476 19.16 -15.68 11.80
N SER A 477 19.79 -14.60 11.34
CA SER A 477 19.11 -13.33 11.04
C SER A 477 18.43 -13.25 9.67
N GLY A 478 18.40 -14.35 8.91
CA GLY A 478 17.82 -14.36 7.57
C GLY A 478 17.55 -15.76 7.04
N GLN A 479 16.53 -15.88 6.19
CA GLN A 479 16.18 -17.15 5.56
C GLN A 479 17.02 -17.37 4.30
N PHE A 480 18.23 -17.91 4.48
CA PHE A 480 19.15 -18.19 3.38
C PHE A 480 19.04 -19.63 2.87
N ASP A 481 18.68 -19.79 1.59
CA ASP A 481 18.96 -21.03 0.86
C ASP A 481 20.39 -20.99 0.31
N LYS A 482 21.38 -21.07 1.19
CA LYS A 482 22.80 -20.91 0.83
C LYS A 482 23.76 -21.62 1.78
N VAL A 483 24.76 -22.26 1.19
CA VAL A 483 25.96 -22.74 1.90
C VAL A 483 27.10 -21.73 1.79
N PHE A 484 27.64 -21.29 2.93
CA PHE A 484 28.79 -20.37 3.04
C PHE A 484 30.11 -21.12 2.82
N LYS A 485 30.43 -21.33 1.53
CA LYS A 485 31.57 -22.16 1.09
C LYS A 485 32.92 -21.71 1.62
N ASN A 486 33.11 -20.44 1.93
CA ASN A 486 34.34 -19.92 2.53
C ASN A 486 34.50 -20.43 3.97
N LEU A 487 33.44 -20.38 4.78
CA LEU A 487 33.46 -20.97 6.12
C LEU A 487 33.62 -22.50 6.06
N ALA A 488 32.89 -23.18 5.17
CA ALA A 488 32.99 -24.62 4.99
C ALA A 488 34.43 -25.11 4.69
N LYS A 489 35.23 -24.29 4.00
CA LYS A 489 36.65 -24.58 3.75
C LYS A 489 37.50 -24.43 5.02
N LEU A 490 37.22 -23.40 5.83
CA LEU A 490 37.91 -23.18 7.11
C LEU A 490 37.61 -24.29 8.12
N MET A 491 36.41 -24.86 8.08
CA MET A 491 35.96 -25.98 8.93
C MET A 491 36.63 -27.33 8.59
N LYS A 492 37.57 -27.37 7.63
CA LYS A 492 38.44 -28.55 7.42
C LYS A 492 39.54 -28.66 8.46
N ASP A 493 39.91 -27.55 9.08
CA ASP A 493 40.91 -27.49 10.14
C ASP A 493 40.32 -27.99 11.47
N GLU A 494 41.05 -28.84 12.19
CA GLU A 494 40.56 -29.47 13.42
C GLU A 494 40.43 -28.48 14.59
N GLU A 495 41.25 -27.43 14.66
CA GLU A 495 41.13 -26.42 15.71
C GLU A 495 39.87 -25.56 15.48
N ASN A 496 39.58 -25.22 14.23
CA ASN A 496 38.33 -24.53 13.88
C ASN A 496 37.09 -25.38 14.21
N LYS A 497 37.15 -26.71 14.04
CA LYS A 497 36.05 -27.61 14.45
C LYS A 497 35.85 -27.64 15.97
N LYS A 498 36.93 -27.60 16.76
CA LYS A 498 36.80 -27.52 18.22
C LYS A 498 36.11 -26.23 18.66
N LEU A 499 36.46 -25.11 18.04
CA LEU A 499 35.79 -23.82 18.28
C LEU A 499 34.32 -23.87 17.88
N LEU A 500 34.00 -24.47 16.73
CA LEU A 500 32.62 -24.72 16.30
C LEU A 500 31.83 -25.53 17.32
N ILE A 501 32.35 -26.67 17.78
CA ILE A 501 31.64 -27.52 18.74
C ILE A 501 31.36 -26.75 20.04
N LYS A 502 32.36 -26.04 20.56
CA LYS A 502 32.24 -25.21 21.76
C LYS A 502 31.18 -24.13 21.58
N GLU A 503 31.22 -23.40 20.47
CA GLU A 503 30.29 -22.30 20.23
C GLU A 503 28.85 -22.79 20.00
N LEU A 504 28.68 -23.94 19.34
CA LEU A 504 27.36 -24.55 19.16
C LEU A 504 26.68 -24.88 20.49
N GLU A 505 27.41 -25.10 21.61
CA GLU A 505 26.77 -25.35 22.92
C GLU A 505 25.85 -24.22 23.37
N ASN A 506 26.05 -22.99 22.86
CA ASN A 506 25.24 -21.82 23.17
C ASN A 506 23.89 -21.77 22.45
N PHE A 507 23.65 -22.63 21.46
CA PHE A 507 22.48 -22.60 20.59
C PHE A 507 21.53 -23.78 20.83
N ASP A 508 20.24 -23.57 20.58
CA ASP A 508 19.24 -24.63 20.68
C ASP A 508 19.33 -25.63 19.52
N LYS A 509 18.49 -26.66 19.55
CA LYS A 509 18.51 -27.74 18.56
C LYS A 509 18.22 -27.23 17.14
N TYR A 510 17.26 -26.33 16.97
CA TYR A 510 16.85 -25.83 15.66
C TYR A 510 17.86 -24.82 15.12
N GLU A 511 18.39 -23.95 15.97
CA GLU A 511 19.45 -23.01 15.61
C GLU A 511 20.72 -23.75 15.16
N LYS A 512 21.10 -24.81 15.89
CA LYS A 512 22.20 -25.70 15.48
C LYS A 512 21.99 -26.27 14.09
N GLU A 513 20.79 -26.76 13.79
CA GLU A 513 20.47 -27.32 12.47
C GLU A 513 20.65 -26.28 11.37
N THR A 514 20.14 -25.06 11.56
CA THR A 514 20.29 -23.95 10.62
C THR A 514 21.76 -23.55 10.42
N ILE A 515 22.53 -23.46 11.52
CA ILE A 515 23.96 -23.13 11.46
C ILE A 515 24.74 -24.22 10.69
N LEU A 516 24.53 -25.49 11.03
CA LEU A 516 25.19 -26.63 10.39
C LEU A 516 24.81 -26.72 8.90
N TYR A 517 23.54 -26.51 8.57
CA TYR A 517 23.06 -26.44 7.20
C TYR A 517 23.73 -25.30 6.43
N SER A 518 23.91 -24.13 7.04
CA SER A 518 24.60 -22.98 6.43
C SER A 518 26.08 -23.27 6.12
N ILE A 519 26.70 -24.22 6.84
CA ILE A 519 28.10 -24.63 6.64
C ILE A 519 28.21 -25.78 5.62
N TRP A 520 27.37 -26.82 5.72
CA TRP A 520 27.54 -28.07 4.96
C TRP A 520 26.37 -28.45 4.05
N GLY A 521 25.23 -27.77 4.16
CA GLY A 521 23.97 -28.15 3.54
C GLY A 521 23.44 -29.45 4.14
N ASN A 522 22.83 -30.30 3.31
CA ASN A 522 22.29 -31.61 3.73
C ASN A 522 23.36 -32.69 3.99
N LYS A 523 24.63 -32.34 4.20
CA LYS A 523 25.75 -33.29 4.25
C LYS A 523 26.21 -33.62 5.66
#